data_AF-A0A8T5L050-F1
#
_entry.id   AF-A0A8T5L050-F1
#
_cell.length_a   1.000
_cell.length_b   1.000
_cell.length_c   1.000
_cell.angle_alpha   90.00
_cell.angle_beta   90.00
_cell.angle_gamma   90.00
#
_symmetry.space_group_name_H-M   'P 1'
#
loop_
_entity.id
_entity.type
_entity.pdbx_description
1 polymer ?
#
loop_
_entity_poly.entity_id
_entity_poly.type
_entity_poly.pdbx_seq_one_letter_code
_entity_poly.pdbx_strand_id
1 'polypeptide(L)'
;MIKQITPNIWQLSFKTFSSCVYVVKNLEPILIDTGSKEVESELLKNLKELYIEPEDITSIILTHNHYDHNGNLNLFQNAKIYSFINTKEIEKSFPDFKVLSTPGHSHDSICILYEDVLFSGDTIFDKNHNYIGRTDLPESNPKAMKQSLEKLKNLKYKILCPGHLI
;
A
#
# COMPACT_ATOMS: atom_id res chain seq x y z
N MET A 1 -9.96 -10.07 7.41
CA MET A 1 -10.99 -10.25 6.35
C MET A 1 -10.32 -10.17 4.99
N ILE A 2 -10.62 -11.12 4.10
CA ILE A 2 -10.03 -11.22 2.77
C ILE A 2 -11.06 -10.81 1.72
N LYS A 3 -10.68 -9.93 0.81
CA LYS A 3 -11.52 -9.52 -0.33
C LYS A 3 -10.71 -9.63 -1.61
N GLN A 4 -11.18 -10.40 -2.59
CA GLN A 4 -10.61 -10.40 -3.92
C GLN A 4 -11.04 -9.11 -4.65
N ILE A 5 -10.07 -8.34 -5.14
CA ILE A 5 -10.26 -7.06 -5.83
C ILE A 5 -10.26 -7.26 -7.35
N THR A 6 -9.28 -8.02 -7.83
CA THR A 6 -9.18 -8.51 -9.21
C THR A 6 -8.77 -9.98 -9.18
N PRO A 7 -8.73 -10.71 -10.30
CA PRO A 7 -8.21 -12.07 -10.33
C PRO A 7 -6.81 -12.23 -9.72
N ASN A 8 -5.98 -11.18 -9.71
CA ASN A 8 -4.60 -11.19 -9.24
C ASN A 8 -4.35 -10.30 -8.01
N ILE A 9 -5.36 -9.62 -7.46
CA ILE A 9 -5.19 -8.69 -6.34
C ILE A 9 -6.17 -9.01 -5.22
N TRP A 10 -5.66 -9.18 -4.01
CA TRP A 10 -6.45 -9.37 -2.79
C TRP A 10 -6.16 -8.26 -1.79
N GLN A 11 -7.22 -7.82 -1.09
CA GLN A 11 -7.14 -6.93 0.05
C GLN A 11 -7.31 -7.73 1.33
N LEU A 12 -6.39 -7.52 2.27
CA LEU A 12 -6.44 -8.02 3.63
C LEU A 12 -6.72 -6.82 4.55
N SER A 13 -7.88 -6.82 5.20
CA SER A 13 -8.24 -5.81 6.19
C SER A 13 -8.45 -6.46 7.55
N PHE A 14 -8.30 -5.69 8.62
CA PHE A 14 -8.18 -6.24 9.97
C PHE A 14 -9.30 -5.74 10.88
N LYS A 15 -9.54 -6.45 12.00
CA LYS A 15 -10.52 -6.02 13.00
C LYS A 15 -10.01 -4.88 13.87
N THR A 16 -8.71 -4.87 14.14
CA THR A 16 -8.01 -3.81 14.87
C THR A 16 -7.51 -2.76 13.90
N PHE A 17 -7.34 -1.52 14.37
CA PHE A 17 -6.78 -0.43 13.54
C PHE A 17 -5.42 -0.83 12.97
N SER A 18 -5.33 -0.81 11.65
CA SER A 18 -4.14 -1.10 10.85
C SER A 18 -4.42 -0.65 9.41
N SER A 19 -3.37 -0.41 8.62
CA SER A 19 -3.54 -0.32 7.17
C SER A 19 -4.05 -1.64 6.59
N CYS A 20 -4.71 -1.55 5.44
CA CYS A 20 -4.96 -2.67 4.56
C CYS A 20 -3.63 -3.16 3.98
N VAL A 21 -3.47 -4.47 3.92
CA VAL A 21 -2.38 -5.11 3.18
C VAL A 21 -2.93 -5.61 1.86
N TYR A 22 -2.24 -5.34 0.76
CA TYR A 22 -2.64 -5.88 -0.55
C TYR A 22 -1.66 -6.93 -1.01
N VAL A 23 -2.20 -8.03 -1.53
CA VAL A 23 -1.42 -9.11 -2.15
C VAL A 23 -1.62 -9.00 -3.66
N VAL A 24 -0.54 -8.74 -4.40
CA VAL A 24 -0.51 -8.87 -5.87
C VAL A 24 0.09 -10.24 -6.19
N LYS A 25 -0.74 -11.20 -6.61
CA LYS A 25 -0.26 -12.53 -7.00
C LYS A 25 0.25 -12.50 -8.42
N ASN A 26 1.57 -12.53 -8.54
CA ASN A 26 2.30 -12.88 -9.75
C ASN A 26 2.96 -14.26 -9.54
N LEU A 27 3.98 -14.61 -10.34
CA LEU A 27 4.78 -15.82 -10.11
C LEU A 27 5.36 -15.87 -8.68
N GLU A 28 5.83 -14.72 -8.20
CA GLU A 28 6.19 -14.48 -6.81
C GLU A 28 5.22 -13.42 -6.25
N PRO A 29 4.49 -13.71 -5.15
CA PRO A 29 3.55 -12.74 -4.59
C PRO A 29 4.26 -11.51 -4.01
N ILE A 30 3.69 -10.34 -4.28
CA ILE A 30 4.18 -9.05 -3.78
C ILE A 30 3.18 -8.53 -2.75
N LEU A 31 3.67 -8.01 -1.62
CA LEU A 31 2.84 -7.25 -0.69
C LEU A 31 2.95 -5.76 -0.93
N ILE A 32 1.82 -5.07 -0.85
CA ILE A 32 1.75 -3.62 -0.65
C ILE A 32 1.37 -3.40 0.81
N ASP A 33 2.28 -2.77 1.56
CA ASP A 33 2.25 -2.62 3.02
C ASP A 33 2.20 -3.96 3.78
N THR A 34 2.32 -3.89 5.11
CA THR A 34 2.36 -5.05 6.02
C THR A 34 1.48 -4.90 7.26
N GLY A 35 0.67 -3.83 7.33
CA GLY A 35 -0.17 -3.58 8.49
C GLY A 35 0.63 -3.22 9.75
N SER A 36 -0.08 -3.10 10.87
CA SER A 36 0.50 -2.83 12.18
C SER A 36 0.90 -4.11 12.92
N LYS A 37 1.76 -4.01 13.94
CA LYS A 37 2.20 -5.18 14.71
C LYS A 37 1.03 -5.91 15.40
N GLU A 38 0.00 -5.18 15.77
CA GLU A 38 -1.20 -5.68 16.44
C GLU A 38 -1.99 -6.68 15.58
N VAL A 39 -1.81 -6.65 14.26
CA VAL A 39 -2.54 -7.52 13.32
C VAL A 39 -1.72 -8.71 12.82
N GLU A 40 -0.50 -8.94 13.33
CA GLU A 40 0.41 -10.02 12.92
C GLU A 40 -0.30 -11.37 12.77
N SER A 41 -1.03 -11.80 13.81
CA SER A 41 -1.72 -13.10 13.81
C SER A 41 -2.82 -13.17 12.74
N GLU A 42 -3.53 -12.08 12.51
CA GLU A 42 -4.58 -12.02 11.48
C GLU A 42 -3.97 -11.95 10.08
N LEU A 43 -2.85 -11.25 9.90
CA LEU A 43 -2.10 -11.19 8.64
C LEU A 43 -1.61 -12.59 8.22
N LEU A 44 -0.91 -13.30 9.11
CA LEU A 44 -0.43 -14.65 8.84
C LEU A 44 -1.58 -15.62 8.52
N LYS A 45 -2.68 -15.53 9.27
CA LYS A 45 -3.88 -16.33 8.99
C LYS A 45 -4.45 -16.03 7.60
N ASN A 46 -4.57 -14.75 7.25
CA ASN A 46 -5.13 -14.34 5.95
C ASN A 46 -4.23 -14.77 4.77
N LEU A 47 -2.90 -14.67 4.92
CA LEU A 47 -1.95 -15.15 3.90
C LEU A 47 -2.06 -16.67 3.71
N LYS A 48 -2.17 -17.42 4.80
CA LYS A 48 -2.37 -18.87 4.76
C LYS A 48 -3.68 -19.27 4.06
N GLU A 49 -4.76 -18.53 4.27
CA GLU A 49 -6.04 -18.74 3.54
C GLU A 49 -5.90 -18.47 2.02
N LEU A 50 -4.91 -17.67 1.61
CA LEU A 50 -4.54 -17.45 0.22
C LEU A 50 -3.51 -18.46 -0.31
N TYR A 51 -3.14 -19.47 0.48
CA TYR A 51 -2.07 -20.44 0.20
C TYR A 51 -0.71 -19.78 -0.05
N ILE A 52 -0.39 -18.77 0.78
CA ILE A 52 0.88 -18.05 0.76
C ILE A 52 1.51 -18.18 2.14
N GLU A 53 2.72 -18.70 2.19
CA GLU A 53 3.56 -18.67 3.39
C GLU A 53 4.45 -17.41 3.37
N PRO A 54 4.91 -16.89 4.52
CA PRO A 54 5.76 -15.69 4.57
C PRO A 54 7.03 -15.80 3.72
N GLU A 55 7.59 -16.99 3.57
CA GLU A 55 8.78 -17.27 2.78
C GLU A 55 8.55 -17.13 1.27
N ASP A 56 7.31 -17.23 0.80
CA ASP A 56 6.94 -17.04 -0.61
C ASP A 56 6.96 -15.55 -1.02
N ILE A 57 6.91 -14.64 -0.04
CA ILE A 57 6.97 -13.20 -0.29
C ILE A 57 8.42 -12.78 -0.50
N THR A 58 8.79 -12.50 -1.75
CA THR A 58 10.15 -12.04 -2.11
C THR A 58 10.24 -10.52 -2.22
N SER A 59 9.11 -9.81 -2.24
CA SER A 59 9.07 -8.35 -2.40
C SER A 59 7.93 -7.71 -1.64
N ILE A 60 8.23 -6.60 -0.97
CA ILE A 60 7.27 -5.76 -0.26
C ILE A 60 7.48 -4.32 -0.72
N ILE A 61 6.39 -3.64 -1.06
CA ILE A 61 6.42 -2.22 -1.39
C ILE A 61 5.61 -1.46 -0.36
N LEU A 62 6.27 -0.58 0.39
CA LEU A 62 5.62 0.30 1.36
C LEU A 62 5.09 1.55 0.67
N THR A 63 3.83 1.90 0.93
CA THR A 63 3.24 3.17 0.50
C THR A 63 3.84 4.35 1.27
N HIS A 64 4.17 4.15 2.55
CA HIS A 64 4.94 5.06 3.39
C HIS A 64 5.37 4.36 4.69
N ASN A 65 6.13 5.04 5.55
CA ASN A 65 6.80 4.43 6.71
C ASN A 65 6.11 4.64 8.07
N HIS A 66 4.78 4.77 8.12
CA HIS A 66 4.05 4.74 9.38
C HIS A 66 3.95 3.32 9.96
N TYR A 67 3.81 3.24 11.29
CA TYR A 67 3.90 2.00 12.07
C TYR A 67 2.85 0.96 11.67
N ASP A 68 1.71 1.42 11.19
CA ASP A 68 0.58 0.63 10.76
C ASP A 68 0.64 0.20 9.30
N HIS A 69 1.70 0.58 8.58
CA HIS A 69 2.02 0.13 7.23
C HIS A 69 3.25 -0.80 7.21
N ASN A 70 4.19 -0.64 8.15
CA ASN A 70 5.47 -1.36 8.17
C ASN A 70 5.64 -2.30 9.39
N GLY A 71 4.60 -2.48 10.20
CA GLY A 71 4.70 -3.11 11.52
C GLY A 71 5.07 -4.59 11.51
N ASN A 72 4.93 -5.28 10.36
CA ASN A 72 5.18 -6.71 10.24
C ASN A 72 6.29 -7.08 9.24
N LEU A 73 7.16 -6.13 8.87
CA LEU A 73 8.29 -6.40 7.98
C LEU A 73 9.17 -7.58 8.45
N ASN A 74 9.29 -7.78 9.76
CA ASN A 74 10.11 -8.84 10.35
C ASN A 74 9.62 -10.27 10.06
N LEU A 75 8.39 -10.44 9.56
CA LEU A 75 7.83 -11.74 9.19
C LEU A 75 8.41 -12.25 7.86
N PHE A 76 8.86 -11.35 6.99
CA PHE A 76 9.16 -11.66 5.59
C PHE A 76 10.67 -11.58 5.33
N GLN A 77 11.41 -12.56 5.86
CA GLN A 77 12.88 -12.55 5.85
C GLN A 77 13.50 -12.64 4.45
N ASN A 78 12.78 -13.24 3.50
CA ASN A 78 13.20 -13.34 2.10
C ASN A 78 12.87 -12.09 1.29
N ALA A 79 12.06 -11.18 1.85
CA ALA A 79 11.54 -10.06 1.10
C ALA A 79 12.56 -8.94 0.97
N LYS A 80 12.74 -8.47 -0.26
CA LYS A 80 13.33 -7.16 -0.50
C LYS A 80 12.29 -6.07 -0.27
N ILE A 81 12.67 -5.08 0.53
CA ILE A 81 11.79 -3.95 0.86
C ILE A 81 12.03 -2.81 -0.12
N TYR A 82 10.94 -2.30 -0.67
CA TYR A 82 10.90 -1.12 -1.50
C TYR A 82 10.03 -0.04 -0.87
N SER A 83 10.38 1.23 -1.09
CA SER A 83 9.64 2.38 -0.59
C SER A 83 9.99 3.64 -1.40
N PHE A 84 9.62 4.80 -0.88
CA PHE A 84 9.96 6.11 -1.45
C PHE A 84 11.46 6.30 -1.77
N ILE A 85 12.36 5.66 -1.02
CA ILE A 85 13.81 5.84 -1.20
C ILE A 85 14.35 5.19 -2.49
N ASN A 86 13.67 4.18 -3.02
CA ASN A 86 14.13 3.40 -4.17
C ASN A 86 13.03 3.21 -5.23
N THR A 87 12.22 4.24 -5.47
CA THR A 87 11.13 4.22 -6.47
C THR A 87 11.56 3.79 -7.87
N LYS A 88 12.73 4.25 -8.34
CA LYS A 88 13.29 3.83 -9.64
C LYS A 88 13.61 2.33 -9.71
N GLU A 89 13.94 1.74 -8.57
CA GLU A 89 14.20 0.31 -8.47
C GLU A 89 12.90 -0.49 -8.48
N ILE A 90 11.82 0.03 -7.90
CA ILE A 90 10.47 -0.54 -8.01
C ILE A 90 10.09 -0.68 -9.49
N GLU A 91 10.15 0.42 -10.24
CA GLU A 91 9.76 0.43 -11.67
C GLU A 91 10.70 -0.43 -12.54
N LYS A 92 11.95 -0.64 -12.10
CA LYS A 92 12.88 -1.55 -12.78
C LYS A 92 12.57 -3.02 -12.49
N SER A 93 12.24 -3.36 -11.24
CA SER A 93 11.89 -4.73 -10.83
C SER A 93 10.49 -5.13 -11.28
N PHE A 94 9.57 -4.16 -11.35
CA PHE A 94 8.16 -4.33 -11.70
C PHE A 94 7.76 -3.30 -12.78
N PRO A 95 8.07 -3.56 -14.06
CA PRO A 95 7.85 -2.60 -15.15
C PRO A 95 6.39 -2.17 -15.34
N ASP A 96 5.44 -2.99 -14.91
CA ASP A 96 3.99 -2.70 -14.98
C ASP A 96 3.51 -1.80 -13.83
N PHE A 97 4.35 -1.54 -12.84
CA PHE A 97 4.03 -0.68 -11.71
C PHE A 97 4.49 0.74 -12.03
N LYS A 98 3.57 1.68 -11.95
CA LYS A 98 3.88 3.11 -12.03
C LYS A 98 3.85 3.72 -10.63
N VAL A 99 4.97 4.28 -10.20
CA VAL A 99 5.10 4.86 -8.87
C VAL A 99 4.91 6.37 -8.92
N LEU A 100 4.06 6.90 -8.05
CA LEU A 100 3.70 8.30 -7.98
C LEU A 100 4.07 8.84 -6.59
N SER A 101 5.00 9.78 -6.53
CA SER A 101 5.27 10.51 -5.28
C SER A 101 4.09 11.42 -4.92
N THR A 102 3.50 11.15 -3.77
CA THR A 102 2.31 11.84 -3.25
C THR A 102 2.50 12.34 -1.81
N PRO A 103 3.55 13.15 -1.53
CA PRO A 103 3.79 13.67 -0.21
C PRO A 103 2.61 14.52 0.26
N GLY A 104 2.34 14.49 1.55
CA GLY A 104 1.22 15.22 2.12
C GLY A 104 0.84 14.69 3.48
N HIS A 105 0.42 13.42 3.53
CA HIS A 105 0.15 12.74 4.79
C HIS A 105 1.46 12.49 5.55
N SER A 106 2.44 11.92 4.83
CA SER A 106 3.84 11.89 5.21
C SER A 106 4.70 12.44 4.06
N HIS A 107 5.96 12.75 4.34
CA HIS A 107 6.89 13.24 3.31
C HIS A 107 7.33 12.13 2.32
N ASP A 108 7.24 10.87 2.73
CA ASP A 108 7.62 9.67 1.99
C ASP A 108 6.42 8.93 1.37
N SER A 109 5.23 9.54 1.36
CA SER A 109 4.03 8.94 0.77
C SER A 109 4.18 8.73 -0.75
N ILE A 110 3.85 7.51 -1.19
CA ILE A 110 3.71 7.14 -2.61
C ILE A 110 2.36 6.47 -2.88
N CYS A 111 1.82 6.71 -4.07
CA CYS A 111 0.80 5.86 -4.68
C CYS A 111 1.43 4.94 -5.73
N ILE A 112 0.84 3.76 -5.92
CA ILE A 112 1.30 2.77 -6.89
C ILE A 112 0.13 2.44 -7.81
N LEU A 113 0.29 2.68 -9.11
CA LEU A 113 -0.69 2.28 -10.12
C LEU A 113 -0.19 0.99 -10.78
N TYR A 114 -1.02 -0.04 -10.74
CA TYR A 114 -0.80 -1.31 -11.44
C TYR A 114 -2.08 -1.68 -12.18
N GLU A 115 -1.98 -1.86 -13.50
CA GLU A 115 -3.15 -1.96 -14.39
C GLU A 115 -4.12 -0.77 -14.17
N ASP A 116 -5.38 -1.05 -13.84
CA ASP A 116 -6.42 -0.08 -13.51
C ASP A 116 -6.63 0.08 -11.99
N VAL A 117 -5.69 -0.40 -11.15
CA VAL A 117 -5.79 -0.38 -9.68
C VAL A 117 -4.79 0.60 -9.08
N LEU A 118 -5.28 1.54 -8.29
CA LEU A 118 -4.46 2.50 -7.56
C LEU A 118 -4.37 2.10 -6.09
N PHE A 119 -3.18 1.70 -5.64
CA PHE A 119 -2.84 1.61 -4.22
C PHE A 119 -2.45 2.99 -3.72
N SER A 120 -3.29 3.62 -2.90
CA SER A 120 -3.12 5.03 -2.54
C SER A 120 -2.46 5.27 -1.18
N GLY A 121 -2.24 4.20 -0.40
CA GLY A 121 -1.88 4.31 1.02
C GLY A 121 -2.80 5.33 1.69
N ASP A 122 -2.19 6.29 2.37
CA ASP A 122 -2.90 7.34 3.09
C ASP A 122 -3.02 8.66 2.32
N THR A 123 -2.85 8.64 0.99
CA THR A 123 -3.04 9.86 0.19
C THR A 123 -4.53 10.19 0.04
N ILE A 124 -5.32 9.23 -0.44
CA ILE A 124 -6.77 9.33 -0.65
C ILE A 124 -7.44 8.03 -0.20
N PHE A 125 -8.65 8.15 0.33
CA PHE A 125 -9.44 7.03 0.85
C PHE A 125 -10.71 6.75 0.03
N ASP A 126 -11.12 7.67 -0.84
CA ASP A 126 -12.24 7.48 -1.76
C ASP A 126 -11.95 8.08 -3.16
N LYS A 127 -12.69 7.62 -4.18
CA LYS A 127 -12.47 8.02 -5.58
C LYS A 127 -12.79 9.49 -5.87
N ASN A 128 -13.62 10.13 -5.03
CA ASN A 128 -13.95 11.54 -5.21
C ASN A 128 -12.96 12.45 -4.46
N HIS A 129 -11.97 11.88 -3.76
CA HIS A 129 -10.99 12.58 -2.94
C HIS A 129 -11.64 13.45 -1.84
N ASN A 130 -12.80 13.03 -1.35
CA ASN A 130 -13.48 13.68 -0.23
C ASN A 130 -12.77 13.38 1.10
N TYR A 131 -12.10 12.24 1.19
CA TYR A 131 -11.36 11.77 2.34
C TYR A 131 -9.90 11.52 1.98
N ILE A 132 -9.01 12.15 2.72
CA ILE A 132 -7.56 12.13 2.54
C ILE A 132 -6.87 11.83 3.85
N GLY A 133 -5.63 11.34 3.81
CA GLY A 133 -4.82 11.20 5.01
C GLY A 133 -4.65 12.53 5.72
N ARG A 134 -4.49 12.44 7.05
CA ARG A 134 -4.33 13.61 7.91
C ARG A 134 -3.15 14.46 7.47
N THR A 135 -3.35 15.78 7.48
CA THR A 135 -2.33 16.78 7.14
C THR A 135 -2.09 17.79 8.26
N ASP A 136 -2.55 17.47 9.46
CA ASP A 136 -2.47 18.29 10.67
C ASP A 136 -1.44 17.76 11.70
N LEU A 137 -0.64 16.76 11.31
CA LEU A 137 0.39 16.13 12.15
C LEU A 137 1.81 16.65 11.80
N PRO A 138 2.79 16.56 12.72
CA PRO A 138 4.13 17.13 12.50
C PRO A 138 4.86 16.68 11.23
N GLU A 139 4.71 15.42 10.81
CA GLU A 139 5.38 14.87 9.61
C GLU A 139 4.65 15.18 8.30
N SER A 140 3.47 15.77 8.40
CA SER A 140 2.58 16.03 7.27
C SER A 140 2.77 17.43 6.68
N ASN A 141 2.25 17.65 5.48
CA ASN A 141 2.34 18.91 4.75
C ASN A 141 1.09 19.16 3.89
N PRO A 142 0.15 20.03 4.34
CA PRO A 142 -1.07 20.35 3.61
C PRO A 142 -0.82 20.90 2.19
N LYS A 143 0.24 21.68 2.01
CA LYS A 143 0.58 22.26 0.70
C LYS A 143 1.06 21.18 -0.27
N ALA A 144 1.86 20.24 0.22
CA ALA A 144 2.29 19.08 -0.56
C ALA A 144 1.11 18.17 -0.90
N MET A 145 0.21 17.91 0.07
CA MET A 145 -1.01 17.14 -0.16
C MET A 145 -1.85 17.75 -1.28
N LYS A 146 -2.08 19.07 -1.25
CA LYS A 146 -2.81 19.77 -2.32
C LYS A 146 -2.16 19.53 -3.70
N GLN A 147 -0.83 19.60 -3.79
CA GLN A 147 -0.11 19.31 -5.04
C GLN A 147 -0.25 17.84 -5.47
N SER A 148 -0.22 16.91 -4.52
CA SER A 148 -0.42 15.48 -4.78
C SER A 148 -1.84 15.19 -5.30
N LEU A 149 -2.87 15.80 -4.73
CA LEU A 149 -4.25 15.67 -5.19
C LEU A 149 -4.46 16.21 -6.61
N GLU A 150 -3.83 17.33 -6.97
CA GLU A 150 -3.87 17.85 -8.35
C GLU A 150 -3.23 16.88 -9.35
N LYS A 151 -2.15 16.17 -8.98
CA LYS A 151 -1.57 15.12 -9.82
C LYS A 151 -2.54 13.96 -10.00
N LEU A 152 -3.22 13.54 -8.92
CA LEU A 152 -4.14 12.40 -8.94
C LEU A 152 -5.44 12.68 -9.69
N LYS A 153 -5.89 13.94 -9.74
CA LYS A 153 -7.14 14.35 -10.39
C LYS A 153 -7.29 13.89 -11.84
N ASN A 154 -6.18 13.80 -12.58
CA ASN A 154 -6.17 13.38 -13.98
C ASN A 154 -5.66 11.93 -14.18
N LEU A 155 -5.34 11.23 -13.09
CA LEU A 155 -4.88 9.85 -13.15
C LEU A 155 -6.06 8.94 -13.49
N LYS A 156 -5.89 8.10 -14.50
CA LYS A 156 -6.90 7.11 -14.89
C LYS A 156 -6.67 5.83 -14.11
N TYR A 157 -7.65 5.42 -13.32
CA TYR A 157 -7.73 4.12 -12.65
C TYR A 157 -9.21 3.77 -12.46
N LYS A 158 -9.53 2.48 -12.35
CA LYS A 158 -10.90 1.99 -12.14
C LYS A 158 -11.16 1.58 -10.70
N ILE A 159 -10.15 1.12 -9.98
CA ILE A 159 -10.30 0.61 -8.61
C ILE A 159 -9.33 1.35 -7.68
N LEU A 160 -9.83 1.75 -6.52
CA LEU A 160 -9.03 2.38 -5.47
C LEU A 160 -8.79 1.36 -4.35
N CYS A 161 -7.55 1.28 -3.89
CA CYS A 161 -7.06 0.43 -2.83
C CYS A 161 -6.35 1.30 -1.76
N PRO A 162 -7.08 1.86 -0.80
CA PRO A 162 -6.51 2.77 0.20
C PRO A 162 -5.83 2.05 1.37
N GLY A 163 -4.99 2.78 2.10
CA GLY A 163 -4.40 2.32 3.36
C GLY A 163 -5.48 2.04 4.41
N HIS A 164 -6.53 2.87 4.49
CA HIS A 164 -7.63 2.64 5.42
C HIS A 164 -8.99 2.61 4.73
N LEU A 165 -9.89 1.80 5.28
CA LEU A 165 -11.30 1.77 4.91
C LEU A 165 -12.06 2.73 5.82
N ILE A 166 -12.85 3.61 5.21
CA ILE A 166 -13.72 4.61 5.84
C ILE A 166 -15.18 4.26 5.60
#